data_AF-A0A2V9IRC9-F1
#
_entry.id   AF-A0A2V9IRC9-F1
#
_cell.length_a   1.000
_cell.length_b   1.000
_cell.length_c   1.000
_cell.angle_alpha   90.00
_cell.angle_beta   90.00
_cell.angle_gamma   90.00
#
_symmetry.space_group_name_H-M   'P 1'
#
loop_
_entity.id
_entity.type
_entity.pdbx_description
1 polymer ?
#
loop_
_entity_poly.entity_id
_entity_poly.type
_entity_poly.pdbx_seq_one_letter_code
_entity_poly.pdbx_strand_id
1 'polypeptide(L)'
;MIIKGRRLVHPQKIMVRAPNWIGDAVMCLPALEALRATYTAAEIVLVTKPWVTELFWHHPAVSRQRIYDPAGEHRGVRGFAKLVRTLRAEEFDAAILFQNAFHAAWMAWRARIPVRIGYAREGRRGLLTDAVEAPTAAAYGHHSQYYVQLLFRAGLIAKPDPLAPARLVLDPHETAWAQKYVESLGLLGRRFLVGLHPGASYGPAKRWLPERFANLADRLVAAL
;
A
#
# COMPACT_ATOMS: atom_id res chain seq x y z
N MET A 1 0.61 -7.97 -31.17
CA MET A 1 1.89 -7.55 -30.57
C MET A 1 2.08 -8.35 -29.29
N ILE A 2 3.08 -9.24 -29.32
CA ILE A 2 3.47 -10.32 -28.39
C ILE A 2 2.75 -10.38 -27.03
N ILE A 3 1.79 -11.30 -26.92
CA ILE A 3 1.28 -11.84 -25.65
C ILE A 3 2.22 -12.97 -25.23
N LYS A 4 3.18 -12.67 -24.34
CA LYS A 4 3.91 -13.65 -23.52
C LYS A 4 3.33 -13.49 -22.11
N GLY A 5 2.87 -14.49 -21.36
CA GLY A 5 3.06 -15.93 -21.39
C GLY A 5 2.91 -16.36 -19.93
N ARG A 6 1.83 -17.11 -19.64
CA ARG A 6 1.16 -17.35 -18.32
C ARG A 6 0.27 -16.19 -17.85
N ARG A 7 -0.98 -16.21 -18.31
CA ARG A 7 -2.09 -15.58 -17.60
C ARG A 7 -2.14 -16.21 -16.20
N LEU A 8 -2.28 -15.41 -15.15
CA LEU A 8 -2.47 -15.91 -13.80
C LEU A 8 -3.88 -16.51 -13.70
N VAL A 9 -4.01 -17.79 -14.06
CA VAL A 9 -5.28 -18.52 -14.11
C VAL A 9 -5.48 -19.22 -12.76
N HIS A 10 -6.54 -18.83 -12.03
CA HIS A 10 -6.94 -19.41 -10.74
C HIS A 10 -5.82 -19.51 -9.68
N PRO A 11 -5.11 -18.40 -9.36
CA PRO A 11 -4.16 -18.39 -8.25
C PRO A 11 -4.86 -18.71 -6.93
N GLN A 12 -4.22 -19.53 -6.10
CA GLN A 12 -4.68 -19.83 -4.74
C GLN A 12 -4.10 -18.82 -3.75
N LYS A 13 -2.85 -18.38 -3.94
CA LYS A 13 -2.16 -17.44 -3.02
C LYS A 13 -1.35 -16.39 -3.76
N ILE A 14 -1.69 -15.12 -3.52
CA ILE A 14 -1.05 -13.95 -4.15
C ILE A 14 -0.36 -13.12 -3.07
N MET A 15 0.95 -12.90 -3.23
CA MET A 15 1.68 -11.90 -2.47
C MET A 15 1.51 -10.52 -3.12
N VAL A 16 1.14 -9.51 -2.35
CA VAL A 16 1.19 -8.12 -2.80
C VAL A 16 2.23 -7.37 -1.97
N ARG A 17 3.18 -6.70 -2.62
CA ARG A 17 4.15 -5.85 -1.93
C ARG A 17 3.69 -4.39 -1.94
N ALA A 18 3.19 -3.92 -0.80
CA ALA A 18 2.69 -2.56 -0.64
C ALA A 18 3.80 -1.50 -0.78
N PRO A 19 3.45 -0.26 -1.16
CA PRO A 19 4.33 0.90 -1.02
C PRO A 19 4.75 1.13 0.44
N ASN A 20 5.80 1.92 0.64
CA ASN A 20 6.32 2.21 1.99
C ASN A 20 5.82 3.54 2.56
N TRP A 21 5.31 4.46 1.74
CA TRP A 21 4.83 5.76 2.19
C TRP A 21 3.34 5.67 2.50
N ILE A 22 2.90 6.34 3.56
CA ILE A 22 1.51 6.29 4.02
C ILE A 22 0.52 6.77 2.94
N GLY A 23 0.87 7.84 2.21
CA GLY A 23 0.07 8.34 1.09
C GLY A 23 -0.06 7.29 -0.02
N ASP A 24 1.06 6.74 -0.48
CA ASP A 24 1.08 5.69 -1.51
C ASP A 24 0.32 4.43 -1.07
N ALA A 25 0.41 4.06 0.21
CA ALA A 25 -0.30 2.93 0.79
C ALA A 25 -1.82 3.13 0.72
N VAL A 26 -2.33 4.34 1.03
CA VAL A 26 -3.74 4.68 0.83
C VAL A 26 -4.10 4.69 -0.67
N MET A 27 -3.21 5.23 -1.51
CA MET A 27 -3.44 5.31 -2.95
C MET A 27 -3.49 3.93 -3.63
N CYS A 28 -2.89 2.89 -3.05
CA CYS A 28 -2.96 1.54 -3.62
C CYS A 28 -4.20 0.73 -3.17
N LEU A 29 -5.03 1.22 -2.24
CA LEU A 29 -6.24 0.53 -1.78
C LEU A 29 -7.21 0.18 -2.92
N PRO A 30 -7.52 1.10 -3.87
CA PRO A 30 -8.36 0.76 -5.00
C PRO A 30 -7.81 -0.39 -5.87
N ALA A 31 -6.49 -0.50 -6.01
CA ALA A 31 -5.88 -1.62 -6.73
C ALA A 31 -6.01 -2.94 -5.96
N LEU A 32 -5.91 -2.91 -4.63
CA LEU A 32 -6.18 -4.09 -3.80
C LEU A 32 -7.63 -4.55 -3.96
N GLU A 33 -8.59 -3.61 -3.96
CA GLU A 33 -10.02 -3.93 -4.16
C GLU A 33 -10.28 -4.52 -5.55
N ALA A 34 -9.72 -3.94 -6.61
CA ALA A 34 -9.82 -4.48 -7.96
C ALA A 34 -9.22 -5.90 -8.06
N LEU A 35 -8.09 -6.12 -7.39
CA LEU A 35 -7.44 -7.44 -7.33
C LEU A 35 -8.31 -8.47 -6.60
N ARG A 36 -8.90 -8.10 -5.45
CA ARG A 36 -9.84 -8.94 -4.69
C ARG A 36 -11.09 -9.28 -5.49
N ALA A 37 -11.67 -8.30 -6.19
CA ALA A 37 -12.84 -8.51 -7.03
C ALA A 37 -12.57 -9.48 -8.19
N THR A 38 -11.33 -9.49 -8.69
CA THR A 38 -10.89 -10.39 -9.76
C THR A 38 -10.60 -11.80 -9.25
N TYR A 39 -9.91 -11.90 -8.10
CA TYR A 39 -9.47 -13.16 -7.50
C TYR A 39 -10.17 -13.38 -6.16
N THR A 40 -11.48 -13.63 -6.22
CA THR A 40 -12.35 -13.73 -5.04
C THR A 40 -11.94 -14.84 -4.10
N ALA A 41 -11.53 -15.99 -4.63
CA ALA A 41 -11.12 -17.16 -3.85
C ALA A 41 -9.63 -17.16 -3.43
N ALA A 42 -8.79 -16.28 -4.00
CA ALA A 42 -7.37 -16.30 -3.70
C ALA A 42 -7.06 -15.70 -2.32
N GLU A 43 -6.15 -16.29 -1.58
CA GLU A 43 -5.57 -15.66 -0.40
C GLU A 43 -4.63 -14.52 -0.85
N ILE A 44 -4.96 -13.27 -0.49
CA ILE A 44 -4.12 -12.11 -0.81
C ILE A 44 -3.35 -11.73 0.44
N VAL A 45 -2.05 -12.00 0.43
CA VAL A 45 -1.14 -11.70 1.54
C VAL A 45 -0.40 -10.40 1.24
N LEU A 46 -0.65 -9.38 2.06
CA LEU A 46 -0.02 -8.08 1.88
C LEU A 46 1.28 -7.98 2.67
N VAL A 47 2.41 -7.85 1.98
CA VAL A 47 3.71 -7.59 2.59
C VAL A 47 3.90 -6.09 2.74
N THR A 48 4.01 -5.61 3.97
CA THR A 48 4.07 -4.18 4.35
C THR A 48 5.32 -3.85 5.16
N LYS A 49 5.63 -2.56 5.33
CA LYS A 49 6.55 -2.12 6.39
C LYS A 49 5.76 -1.93 7.69
N PRO A 50 6.40 -2.01 8.88
CA PRO A 50 5.71 -1.85 10.15
C PRO A 50 4.82 -0.59 10.22
N TRP A 51 5.35 0.55 9.78
CA TRP A 51 4.68 1.85 9.89
C TRP A 51 3.52 2.11 8.89
N VAL A 52 3.26 1.20 7.94
CA VAL A 52 2.08 1.30 7.05
C VAL A 52 1.14 0.12 7.22
N THR A 53 1.49 -0.88 8.05
CA THR A 53 0.73 -2.13 8.10
C THR A 53 -0.68 -1.95 8.66
N GLU A 54 -0.84 -1.01 9.59
CA GLU A 54 -2.08 -0.79 10.35
C GLU A 54 -3.22 -0.29 9.45
N LEU A 55 -2.89 0.47 8.39
CA LEU A 55 -3.85 0.92 7.37
C LEU A 55 -4.64 -0.22 6.73
N PHE A 56 -4.12 -1.45 6.78
CA PHE A 56 -4.66 -2.58 6.06
C PHE A 56 -5.26 -3.65 6.97
N TRP A 57 -5.20 -3.53 8.30
CA TRP A 57 -5.57 -4.61 9.23
C TRP A 57 -6.99 -5.13 9.00
N HIS A 58 -7.95 -4.23 8.81
CA HIS A 58 -9.37 -4.55 8.66
C HIS A 58 -9.85 -4.45 7.20
N HIS A 59 -8.95 -4.25 6.24
CA HIS A 59 -9.34 -3.99 4.86
C HIS A 59 -9.73 -5.30 4.13
N PRO A 60 -10.97 -5.44 3.61
CA PRO A 60 -11.52 -6.72 3.12
C PRO A 60 -10.82 -7.27 1.87
N ALA A 61 -10.06 -6.44 1.15
CA ALA A 61 -9.26 -6.90 0.03
C ALA A 61 -8.08 -7.80 0.45
N VAL A 62 -7.60 -7.67 1.69
CA VAL A 62 -6.40 -8.31 2.21
C VAL A 62 -6.82 -9.47 3.12
N SER A 63 -6.34 -10.68 2.81
CA SER A 63 -6.62 -11.87 3.64
C SER A 63 -5.82 -11.85 4.94
N ARG A 64 -4.56 -11.39 4.87
CA ARG A 64 -3.70 -11.11 6.03
C ARG A 64 -2.48 -10.30 5.64
N GLN A 65 -1.80 -9.76 6.63
CA GLN A 65 -0.57 -9.00 6.46
C GLN A 65 0.65 -9.83 6.85
N ARG A 66 1.79 -9.52 6.22
CA ARG A 66 3.11 -10.00 6.60
C ARG A 66 4.06 -8.81 6.73
N ILE A 67 4.55 -8.58 7.94
CA ILE A 67 5.39 -7.42 8.22
C ILE A 67 6.82 -7.72 7.74
N TYR A 68 7.33 -6.89 6.84
CA TYR A 68 8.74 -6.82 6.51
C TYR A 68 9.41 -5.68 7.29
N ASP A 69 9.95 -6.00 8.46
CA ASP A 69 10.73 -5.08 9.28
C ASP A 69 12.25 -5.13 8.98
N PRO A 70 12.82 -4.20 8.18
CA PRO A 70 14.25 -4.17 7.86
C PRO A 70 15.12 -3.61 8.99
N ALA A 71 14.51 -2.96 10.00
CA ALA A 71 15.21 -2.30 11.09
C ALA A 71 15.31 -3.19 12.33
N GLY A 72 14.33 -4.07 12.53
CA GLY A 72 14.34 -5.13 13.54
C GLY A 72 14.56 -6.52 12.93
N GLU A 73 13.51 -7.34 12.89
CA GLU A 73 13.62 -8.79 12.66
C GLU A 73 14.38 -9.18 11.37
N HIS A 74 14.20 -8.42 10.30
CA HIS A 74 14.76 -8.71 8.99
C HIS A 74 16.00 -7.86 8.67
N ARG A 75 16.69 -7.35 9.70
CA ARG A 75 17.90 -6.54 9.54
C ARG A 75 19.08 -7.37 9.02
N GLY A 76 19.83 -6.76 8.09
CA GLY A 76 21.05 -7.33 7.53
C GLY A 76 20.82 -8.62 6.72
N VAL A 77 21.92 -9.27 6.33
CA VAL A 77 21.89 -10.45 5.44
C VAL A 77 21.14 -11.63 6.07
N ARG A 78 21.36 -11.89 7.36
CA ARG A 78 20.70 -13.00 8.09
C ARG A 78 19.20 -12.77 8.25
N GLY A 79 18.80 -11.55 8.63
CA GLY A 79 17.39 -11.17 8.78
C GLY A 79 16.66 -11.20 7.43
N PHE A 80 17.30 -10.70 6.36
CA PHE A 80 16.73 -10.80 5.02
C PHE A 80 16.64 -12.27 4.55
N ALA A 81 17.65 -13.10 4.82
CA ALA A 81 17.58 -14.53 4.51
C ALA A 81 16.46 -15.24 5.29
N LYS A 82 16.18 -14.82 6.54
CA LYS A 82 15.01 -15.28 7.31
C LYS A 82 13.71 -14.93 6.58
N LEU A 83 13.53 -13.67 6.20
CA LEU A 83 12.36 -13.22 5.44
C LEU A 83 12.15 -14.05 4.16
N VAL A 84 13.21 -14.21 3.36
CA VAL A 84 13.15 -14.96 2.10
C VAL A 84 12.74 -16.41 2.33
N ARG A 85 13.27 -17.07 3.38
CA ARG A 85 12.86 -18.44 3.74
C ARG A 85 11.38 -18.49 4.11
N THR A 86 10.91 -17.55 4.91
CA THR A 86 9.49 -17.44 5.29
C THR A 86 8.60 -17.23 4.07
N LEU A 87 8.93 -16.27 3.20
CA LEU A 87 8.16 -16.01 1.98
C LEU A 87 8.19 -17.18 0.99
N ARG A 88 9.28 -17.95 0.94
CA ARG A 88 9.38 -19.14 0.11
C ARG A 88 8.50 -20.28 0.63
N ALA A 89 8.45 -20.47 1.94
CA ALA A 89 7.61 -21.48 2.59
C ALA A 89 6.11 -21.20 2.45
N GLU A 90 5.73 -19.97 2.10
CA GLU A 90 4.34 -19.60 1.82
C GLU A 90 3.84 -20.10 0.46
N GLU A 91 4.74 -20.48 -0.46
CA GLU A 91 4.37 -21.06 -1.76
C GLU A 91 3.39 -20.18 -2.58
N PHE A 92 3.67 -18.88 -2.65
CA PHE A 92 2.88 -17.96 -3.47
C PHE A 92 2.89 -18.36 -4.95
N ASP A 93 1.73 -18.27 -5.61
CA ASP A 93 1.60 -18.43 -7.06
C ASP A 93 2.11 -17.19 -7.80
N ALA A 94 1.85 -16.02 -7.21
CA ALA A 94 2.19 -14.74 -7.80
C ALA A 94 2.63 -13.69 -6.77
N ALA A 95 3.46 -12.77 -7.23
CA ALA A 95 3.87 -11.56 -6.54
C ALA A 95 3.49 -10.34 -7.38
N ILE A 96 2.65 -9.45 -6.84
CA ILE A 96 2.31 -8.16 -7.45
C ILE A 96 3.02 -7.06 -6.66
N LEU A 97 3.89 -6.30 -7.36
CA LEU A 97 4.82 -5.37 -6.72
C LEU A 97 4.41 -3.92 -6.99
N PHE A 98 3.60 -3.35 -6.09
CA PHE A 98 3.26 -1.92 -6.12
C PHE A 98 4.45 -1.03 -5.77
N GLN A 99 5.35 -1.48 -4.88
CA GLN A 99 6.62 -0.79 -4.64
C GLN A 99 7.55 -0.96 -5.85
N ASN A 100 8.04 0.14 -6.44
CA ASN A 100 8.93 0.13 -7.62
C ASN A 100 10.37 -0.33 -7.34
N ALA A 101 10.77 -0.41 -6.06
CA ALA A 101 12.15 -0.65 -5.67
C ALA A 101 12.74 -1.95 -6.27
N PHE A 102 14.00 -1.91 -6.71
CA PHE A 102 14.74 -3.13 -7.12
C PHE A 102 14.68 -4.22 -6.05
N HIS A 103 14.90 -3.83 -4.79
CA HIS A 103 14.89 -4.74 -3.64
C HIS A 103 13.57 -5.51 -3.48
N ALA A 104 12.42 -4.92 -3.85
CA ALA A 104 11.13 -5.60 -3.80
C ALA A 104 11.07 -6.77 -4.81
N ALA A 105 11.56 -6.54 -6.04
CA ALA A 105 11.62 -7.60 -7.06
C ALA A 105 12.68 -8.66 -6.71
N TRP A 106 13.80 -8.24 -6.14
CA TRP A 106 14.86 -9.15 -5.69
C TRP A 106 14.36 -10.08 -4.57
N MET A 107 13.60 -9.56 -3.61
CA MET A 107 12.96 -10.35 -2.57
C MET A 107 12.01 -11.42 -3.15
N ALA A 108 11.10 -11.03 -4.05
CA ALA A 108 10.17 -11.97 -4.69
C ALA A 108 10.90 -13.04 -5.52
N TRP A 109 11.96 -12.64 -6.23
CA TRP A 109 12.80 -13.55 -7.00
C TRP A 109 13.57 -14.55 -6.11
N ARG A 110 14.17 -14.08 -5.01
CA ARG A 110 14.87 -14.94 -4.04
C ARG A 110 13.93 -15.91 -3.33
N ALA A 111 12.68 -15.50 -3.10
CA ALA A 111 11.62 -16.35 -2.57
C ALA A 111 11.11 -17.40 -3.59
N ARG A 112 11.58 -17.36 -4.83
CA ARG A 112 11.20 -18.28 -5.93
C ARG A 112 9.71 -18.25 -6.29
N ILE A 113 9.05 -17.12 -6.08
CA ILE A 113 7.63 -16.94 -6.48
C ILE A 113 7.57 -17.00 -8.01
N PRO A 114 6.80 -17.90 -8.63
CA PRO A 114 6.95 -18.22 -10.05
C PRO A 114 6.47 -17.09 -10.96
N VAL A 115 5.39 -16.38 -10.61
CA VAL A 115 4.91 -15.20 -11.33
C VAL A 115 5.24 -13.93 -10.55
N ARG A 116 5.94 -12.97 -11.16
CA ARG A 116 6.38 -11.72 -10.51
C ARG A 116 6.06 -10.55 -11.43
N ILE A 117 5.05 -9.77 -11.05
CA ILE A 117 4.43 -8.70 -11.84
C ILE A 117 4.76 -7.36 -11.20
N GLY A 118 5.22 -6.42 -12.01
CA GLY A 118 5.49 -5.05 -11.55
C GLY A 118 5.94 -4.16 -12.68
N TYR A 119 5.96 -2.85 -12.42
CA TYR A 119 6.50 -1.91 -13.40
C TYR A 119 8.00 -2.09 -13.62
N ALA A 120 8.49 -1.98 -14.86
CA ALA A 120 9.88 -2.11 -15.26
C ALA A 120 10.73 -0.87 -14.88
N ARG A 121 10.78 -0.53 -13.59
CA ARG A 121 11.54 0.60 -13.02
C ARG A 121 12.83 0.12 -12.35
N GLU A 122 13.79 1.04 -12.17
CA GLU A 122 15.00 0.83 -11.37
C GLU A 122 15.80 -0.44 -11.71
N GLY A 123 15.93 -0.79 -13.00
CA GLY A 123 16.72 -1.94 -13.44
C GLY A 123 16.17 -3.32 -13.04
N ARG A 124 14.96 -3.41 -12.49
CA ARG A 124 14.42 -4.67 -11.95
C ARG A 124 13.78 -5.60 -12.99
N ARG A 125 13.79 -5.22 -14.27
CA ARG A 125 13.12 -5.95 -15.38
C ARG A 125 13.50 -7.45 -15.38
N GLY A 126 14.78 -7.78 -15.22
CA GLY A 126 15.25 -9.18 -15.23
C GLY A 126 14.78 -10.03 -14.05
N LEU A 127 14.29 -9.40 -12.97
CA LEU A 127 13.76 -10.08 -11.80
C LEU A 127 12.24 -10.33 -11.88
N LEU A 128 11.56 -9.67 -12.82
CA LEU A 128 10.12 -9.83 -13.06
C LEU A 128 9.89 -10.86 -14.15
N THR A 129 8.85 -11.69 -14.01
CA THR A 129 8.38 -12.51 -15.14
C THR A 129 7.48 -11.71 -16.07
N ASP A 130 6.75 -10.74 -15.50
CA ASP A 130 5.91 -9.80 -16.22
C ASP A 130 6.35 -8.38 -15.86
N ALA A 131 7.23 -7.85 -16.69
CA ALA A 131 7.76 -6.50 -16.55
C ALA A 131 6.89 -5.53 -17.35
N VAL A 132 5.98 -4.87 -16.64
CA VAL A 132 4.99 -3.97 -17.22
C VAL A 132 5.62 -2.60 -17.45
N GLU A 133 5.37 -1.98 -18.60
CA GLU A 133 5.84 -0.60 -18.82
C GLU A 133 5.08 0.35 -17.89
N ALA A 134 5.74 1.38 -17.34
CA ALA A 134 5.04 2.34 -16.48
C ALA A 134 4.32 3.39 -17.33
N PRO A 135 3.07 3.75 -17.03
CA PRO A 135 2.41 4.87 -17.71
C PRO A 135 3.09 6.19 -17.34
N THR A 136 2.98 7.19 -18.23
CA THR A 136 3.38 8.57 -17.90
C THR A 136 2.40 9.17 -16.91
N ALA A 137 2.83 10.18 -16.13
CA ALA A 137 1.94 10.85 -15.16
C ALA A 137 0.66 11.41 -15.81
N ALA A 138 0.78 11.96 -17.03
CA ALA A 138 -0.35 12.45 -17.80
C ALA A 138 -1.34 11.34 -18.19
N ALA A 139 -0.88 10.09 -18.34
CA ALA A 139 -1.71 8.99 -18.81
C ALA A 139 -2.59 8.35 -17.72
N TYR A 140 -2.26 8.52 -16.44
CA TYR A 140 -3.05 7.96 -15.34
C TYR A 140 -3.75 9.03 -14.48
N GLY A 141 -3.37 10.30 -14.58
CA GLY A 141 -3.99 11.37 -13.81
C GLY A 141 -3.79 11.19 -12.31
N HIS A 142 -4.82 10.76 -11.59
CA HIS A 142 -4.76 10.57 -10.14
C HIS A 142 -3.82 9.42 -9.74
N HIS A 143 -3.02 9.58 -8.69
CA HIS A 143 -1.98 8.59 -8.34
C HIS A 143 -2.53 7.21 -7.97
N SER A 144 -3.76 7.10 -7.46
CA SER A 144 -4.39 5.78 -7.25
C SER A 144 -4.53 4.96 -8.54
N GLN A 145 -4.76 5.62 -9.67
CA GLN A 145 -4.83 4.98 -10.98
C GLN A 145 -3.48 4.41 -11.41
N TYR A 146 -2.36 4.92 -10.90
CA TYR A 146 -1.03 4.33 -11.16
C TYR A 146 -0.99 2.84 -10.77
N TYR A 147 -1.59 2.46 -9.63
CA TYR A 147 -1.59 1.08 -9.15
C TYR A 147 -2.60 0.21 -9.90
N VAL A 148 -3.75 0.76 -10.28
CA VAL A 148 -4.75 0.01 -11.07
C VAL A 148 -4.31 -0.20 -12.51
N GLN A 149 -3.63 0.77 -13.09
CA GLN A 149 -2.97 0.62 -14.38
C GLN A 149 -1.95 -0.52 -14.38
N LEU A 150 -1.30 -0.85 -13.26
CA LEU A 150 -0.41 -2.01 -13.21
C LEU A 150 -1.19 -3.29 -13.48
N LEU A 151 -2.33 -3.45 -12.80
CA LEU A 151 -3.18 -4.63 -12.94
C LEU A 151 -3.78 -4.72 -14.34
N PHE A 152 -4.24 -3.60 -14.89
CA PHE A 152 -4.81 -3.53 -16.23
C PHE A 152 -3.77 -3.85 -17.31
N ARG A 153 -2.60 -3.21 -17.26
CA ARG A 153 -1.53 -3.40 -18.25
C ARG A 153 -0.88 -4.79 -18.14
N ALA A 154 -0.93 -5.42 -16.96
CA ALA A 154 -0.57 -6.83 -16.77
C ALA A 154 -1.66 -7.82 -17.24
N GLY A 155 -2.82 -7.32 -17.70
CA GLY A 155 -3.94 -8.16 -18.12
C GLY A 155 -4.64 -8.92 -16.99
N LEU A 156 -4.50 -8.47 -15.74
CA LEU A 156 -5.17 -9.05 -14.58
C LEU A 156 -6.62 -8.57 -14.47
N ILE A 157 -6.89 -7.31 -14.84
CA ILE A 157 -8.23 -6.74 -14.87
C ILE A 157 -8.60 -6.29 -16.28
N ALA A 158 -9.90 -6.34 -16.62
CA ALA A 158 -10.37 -6.02 -17.97
C ALA A 158 -10.33 -4.53 -18.32
N LYS A 159 -10.50 -3.65 -17.31
CA LYS A 159 -10.54 -2.20 -17.49
C LYS A 159 -10.07 -1.46 -16.24
N PRO A 160 -9.39 -0.32 -16.38
CA PRO A 160 -9.02 0.54 -15.26
C PRO A 160 -10.19 1.50 -14.96
N ASP A 161 -11.34 0.95 -14.56
CA ASP A 161 -12.54 1.75 -14.27
C ASP A 161 -12.28 2.85 -13.22
N PRO A 162 -13.13 3.89 -13.17
CA PRO A 162 -13.12 4.80 -12.04
C PRO A 162 -13.39 4.00 -10.77
N LEU A 163 -12.40 3.94 -9.89
CA LEU A 163 -12.52 3.17 -8.67
C LEU A 163 -13.29 3.98 -7.64
N ALA A 164 -13.94 3.26 -6.72
CA ALA A 164 -14.40 3.87 -5.50
C ALA A 164 -13.24 4.66 -4.83
N PRO A 165 -13.54 5.77 -4.15
CA PRO A 165 -12.54 6.49 -3.36
C PRO A 165 -11.82 5.53 -2.42
N ALA A 166 -10.52 5.77 -2.19
CA ALA A 166 -9.78 5.01 -1.20
C ALA A 166 -10.48 5.13 0.16
N ARG A 167 -10.82 3.98 0.76
CA ARG A 167 -11.51 3.91 2.05
C ARG A 167 -10.67 3.14 3.06
N LEU A 168 -10.58 3.69 4.27
CA LEU A 168 -10.09 2.95 5.41
C LEU A 168 -11.26 2.23 6.06
N VAL A 169 -11.02 1.00 6.48
CA VAL A 169 -11.98 0.22 7.24
C VAL A 169 -11.51 0.24 8.68
N LEU A 170 -12.36 0.79 9.55
CA LEU A 170 -12.08 0.90 10.98
C LEU A 170 -12.81 -0.22 11.72
N ASP A 171 -12.14 -0.79 12.70
CA ASP A 171 -12.76 -1.71 13.64
C ASP A 171 -13.60 -0.93 14.68
N PRO A 172 -14.75 -1.47 15.13
CA PRO A 172 -15.56 -0.84 16.17
C PRO A 172 -14.77 -0.56 17.46
N HIS A 173 -13.79 -1.39 17.81
CA HIS A 173 -12.93 -1.17 18.97
C HIS A 173 -11.95 0.00 18.76
N GLU A 174 -11.43 0.22 17.56
CA GLU A 174 -10.60 1.39 17.23
C GLU A 174 -11.42 2.68 17.38
N THR A 175 -12.65 2.66 16.89
CA THR A 175 -13.57 3.81 17.02
C THR A 175 -13.93 4.08 18.48
N ALA A 176 -14.24 3.03 19.25
CA ALA A 176 -14.53 3.15 20.67
C ALA A 176 -13.32 3.62 21.49
N TRP A 177 -12.11 3.14 21.15
CA TRP A 177 -10.88 3.62 21.77
C TRP A 177 -10.65 5.10 21.47
N ALA A 178 -10.79 5.52 20.21
CA ALA A 178 -10.61 6.91 19.81
C ALA A 178 -11.61 7.83 20.52
N GLN A 179 -12.87 7.39 20.66
CA GLN A 179 -13.88 8.13 21.39
C GLN A 179 -13.52 8.30 22.87
N LYS A 180 -13.08 7.24 23.56
CA LYS A 180 -12.61 7.31 24.96
C LYS A 180 -11.37 8.19 25.12
N TYR A 181 -10.48 8.17 24.13
CA TYR A 181 -9.29 9.03 24.15
C TYR A 181 -9.67 10.50 23.98
N VAL A 182 -10.58 10.82 23.06
CA VAL A 182 -11.10 12.18 22.90
C VAL A 182 -11.85 12.63 24.16
N GLU A 183 -12.58 11.72 24.82
CA GLU A 183 -13.26 11.96 26.09
C GLU A 183 -12.31 12.31 27.21
N SER A 184 -11.22 11.54 27.37
CA SER A 184 -10.24 11.76 28.44
C SER A 184 -9.47 13.07 28.28
N LEU A 185 -9.39 13.60 27.06
CA LEU A 185 -8.86 14.93 26.77
C LEU A 185 -9.86 16.06 27.05
N GLY A 186 -11.10 15.75 27.47
CA GLY A 186 -12.16 16.72 27.68
C GLY A 186 -12.66 17.35 26.36
N LEU A 187 -12.44 16.67 25.23
CA LEU A 187 -12.76 17.17 23.89
C LEU A 187 -14.12 16.67 23.37
N LEU A 188 -14.81 15.79 24.11
CA LEU A 188 -16.20 15.41 23.78
C LEU A 188 -17.18 16.51 24.21
N GLY A 189 -18.06 16.92 23.28
CA GLY A 189 -19.09 17.92 23.54
C GLY A 189 -19.61 18.59 22.27
N ARG A 190 -20.21 19.78 22.42
CA ARG A 190 -20.78 20.58 21.31
C ARG A 190 -19.73 21.33 20.48
N ARG A 191 -18.45 21.29 20.88
CA ARG A 191 -17.37 22.04 20.22
C ARG A 191 -16.98 21.35 18.92
N PHE A 192 -16.82 22.14 17.86
CA PHE A 192 -16.34 21.62 16.58
C PHE A 192 -14.84 21.30 16.68
N LEU A 193 -14.47 20.03 16.46
CA LEU A 193 -13.07 19.59 16.55
C LEU A 193 -12.37 19.78 15.19
N VAL A 194 -11.22 20.47 15.21
CA VAL A 194 -10.36 20.65 14.04
C VAL A 194 -9.01 19.98 14.30
N GLY A 195 -8.64 19.03 13.44
CA GLY A 195 -7.31 18.42 13.45
C GLY A 195 -6.33 19.19 12.56
N LEU A 196 -5.16 19.54 13.10
CA LEU A 196 -4.07 20.16 12.33
C LEU A 196 -2.92 19.15 12.16
N HIS A 197 -2.46 18.97 10.92
CA HIS A 197 -1.34 18.09 10.59
C HIS A 197 -0.19 18.90 9.96
N PRO A 198 0.68 19.54 10.77
CA PRO A 198 1.68 20.50 10.28
C PRO A 198 2.94 19.86 9.67
N GLY A 199 3.11 18.54 9.84
CA GLY A 199 4.29 17.81 9.38
C GLY A 199 4.28 17.50 7.88
N ALA A 200 5.46 17.32 7.30
CA ALA A 200 5.63 16.78 5.95
C ALA A 200 6.95 16.00 5.84
N SER A 201 6.90 14.79 5.27
CA SER A 201 8.09 13.93 5.09
C SER A 201 9.05 14.41 3.99
N TYR A 202 8.55 15.22 3.03
CA TYR A 202 9.34 15.75 1.90
C TYR A 202 10.10 17.05 2.22
N GLY A 203 10.33 17.31 3.51
CA GLY A 203 11.19 18.40 3.97
C GLY A 203 10.47 19.72 4.30
N PRO A 204 11.23 20.74 4.75
CA PRO A 204 10.70 22.03 5.18
C PRO A 204 9.88 22.78 4.12
N ALA A 205 10.20 22.64 2.84
CA ALA A 205 9.53 23.38 1.78
C ALA A 205 8.02 23.05 1.63
N LYS A 206 7.57 21.87 2.10
CA LYS A 206 6.15 21.49 2.12
C LYS A 206 5.46 21.73 3.45
N ARG A 207 6.14 22.33 4.43
CA ARG A 207 5.58 22.68 5.73
C ARG A 207 5.16 24.14 5.73
N TRP A 208 3.93 24.42 6.12
CA TRP A 208 3.53 25.79 6.41
C TRP A 208 4.23 26.26 7.69
N LEU A 209 4.54 27.56 7.75
CA LEU A 209 5.31 28.12 8.85
C LEU A 209 4.60 27.88 10.20
N PRO A 210 5.33 27.47 11.25
CA PRO A 210 4.74 27.18 12.56
C PRO A 210 3.87 28.32 13.10
N GLU A 211 4.33 29.56 12.96
CA GLU A 211 3.64 30.76 13.45
C GLU A 211 2.29 30.96 12.75
N ARG A 212 2.19 30.51 11.49
CA ARG A 212 0.94 30.59 10.73
C ARG A 212 -0.06 29.51 11.14
N PHE A 213 0.41 28.30 11.45
CA PHE A 213 -0.44 27.27 12.08
C PHE A 213 -0.96 27.74 13.44
N ALA A 214 -0.10 28.36 14.27
CA ALA A 214 -0.50 28.93 15.55
C ALA A 214 -1.57 30.02 15.36
N ASN A 215 -1.32 30.99 14.47
CA ASN A 215 -2.30 32.04 14.19
C ASN A 215 -3.63 31.50 13.67
N LEU A 216 -3.61 30.45 12.83
CA LEU A 216 -4.84 29.79 12.38
C LEU A 216 -5.58 29.12 13.55
N ALA A 217 -4.87 28.43 14.43
CA ALA A 217 -5.46 27.78 15.61
C ALA A 217 -6.13 28.81 16.53
N ASP A 218 -5.45 29.94 16.81
CA ASP A 218 -6.02 31.03 17.63
C ASP A 218 -7.30 31.59 17.02
N ARG A 219 -7.31 31.79 15.69
CA ARG A 219 -8.49 32.28 14.97
C ARG A 219 -9.64 31.28 14.97
N LEU A 220 -9.36 29.98 14.87
CA LEU A 220 -10.38 28.94 14.94
C LEU A 220 -11.00 28.86 16.34
N VAL A 221 -10.19 28.97 17.40
CA VAL A 221 -10.67 29.00 18.79
C VAL A 221 -11.53 30.24 19.07
N ALA A 222 -11.22 31.38 18.46
CA ALA A 222 -12.01 32.60 18.63
C ALA A 222 -13.34 32.60 17.83
N ALA A 223 -13.46 31.76 16.80
CA ALA A 223 -14.59 31.77 15.86
C ALA A 223 -15.58 30.61 16.04
N LEU A 224 -15.20 29.54 16.75
CA LEU A 224 -15.98 28.32 17.01
C LEU A 224 -16.37 28.19 18.49
#